data_AF-Q53F49-F1
#
_entry.id   AF-Q53F49-F1
#
_cell.length_a   1.000
_cell.length_b   1.000
_cell.length_c   1.000
_cell.angle_alpha   90.00
_cell.angle_beta   90.00
_cell.angle_gamma   90.00
#
_symmetry.space_group_name_H-M   'P 1'
#
loop_
_entity.id
_entity.type
_entity.pdbx_description
1 polymer ?
#
loop_
_entity_poly.entity_id
_entity_poly.type
_entity_poly.pdbx_seq_one_letter_code
_entity_poly.pdbx_strand_id
1 'polypeptide(L)'
;MGHKVVVFDISVIRALWETRVKKHKAWQKREVERLEKSALEKIKEEWNFVAECRRKGIPQAVYCKNGFIDTSVRLLDKIERNTLTRQSSLPKDRGKRSSAFVFELSGEHWTELPDSLKEQTHLREWYISNTLIQIIPTYIQLFQAMRILDLPKNQISHLPAEIGCLKNLKELNVGFNYLKSIPPELGDCENLERLDCSGNLELMELPFELSNLKQVTFVDISANKFSSVPICVLRMSNLQWLDISSNNLTDLPQDIDRLEELQSFLLYKNKLTYLPYSMLNLKKLTLLVVSGDHLVELPTALCDSSTPLKFVSLMDNPIDNAQCEDGNEIMESERDRQHFDKEVMKAYIEDLKERESVPSYTTKVSFSLQL
;
A
#
# COMPACT_ATOMS: atom_id res chain seq x y z
N MET A 1 77.84 49.07 -6.44
CA MET A 1 76.98 48.55 -7.52
C MET A 1 75.53 48.81 -7.13
N GLY A 2 74.87 49.79 -7.76
CA GLY A 2 73.50 50.17 -7.41
C GLY A 2 72.49 49.26 -8.13
N HIS A 3 71.76 48.43 -7.40
CA HIS A 3 70.69 47.61 -7.96
C HIS A 3 69.47 48.49 -8.28
N LYS A 4 69.08 48.55 -9.56
CA LYS A 4 67.81 49.16 -9.98
C LYS A 4 66.65 48.28 -9.48
N VAL A 5 65.97 48.73 -8.44
CA VAL A 5 64.69 48.16 -8.00
C VAL A 5 63.62 48.67 -8.96
N VAL A 6 63.03 47.77 -9.75
CA VAL A 6 61.88 48.09 -10.61
C VAL A 6 60.64 48.16 -9.72
N VAL A 7 60.24 49.37 -9.37
CA VAL A 7 58.98 49.61 -8.68
C VAL A 7 57.87 49.52 -9.71
N PHE A 8 57.09 48.44 -9.69
CA PHE A 8 55.87 48.37 -10.48
C PHE A 8 54.83 49.27 -9.82
N ASP A 9 54.29 50.22 -10.59
CA ASP A 9 53.20 51.08 -10.14
C ASP A 9 51.93 50.24 -9.96
N ILE A 10 51.68 49.85 -8.71
CA ILE A 10 50.55 49.02 -8.27
C ILE A 10 49.22 49.65 -8.72
N SER A 11 49.18 50.97 -8.91
CA SER A 11 48.02 51.71 -9.42
C SER A 11 47.65 51.31 -10.84
N VAL A 12 48.65 51.05 -11.70
CA VAL A 12 48.45 50.62 -13.10
C VAL A 12 47.93 49.20 -13.16
N ILE A 13 48.47 48.30 -12.33
CA ILE A 13 48.02 46.90 -12.26
C ILE A 13 46.57 46.84 -11.74
N ARG A 14 46.24 47.65 -10.72
CA ARG A 14 44.88 47.76 -10.20
C ARG A 14 43.90 48.28 -11.25
N ALA A 15 44.27 49.32 -12.00
CA ALA A 15 43.43 49.86 -13.08
C ALA A 15 43.16 48.84 -14.20
N LEU A 16 44.17 48.04 -14.57
CA LEU A 16 44.01 46.95 -15.54
C LEU A 16 43.08 45.84 -15.01
N TRP A 17 43.20 45.49 -13.73
CA TRP A 17 42.34 44.50 -13.09
C TRP A 17 40.88 44.98 -13.01
N GLU A 18 40.65 46.23 -12.58
CA GLU A 18 39.32 46.83 -12.52
C GLU A 18 38.65 46.90 -13.91
N THR A 19 39.43 47.19 -14.95
CA THR A 19 38.96 47.17 -16.35
C THR A 19 38.56 45.76 -16.77
N ARG A 20 39.35 44.75 -16.41
CA ARG A 20 39.07 43.34 -16.72
C ARG A 20 37.82 42.83 -15.99
N VAL A 21 37.64 43.21 -14.73
CA VAL A 21 36.43 42.89 -13.94
C VAL A 21 35.19 43.57 -14.51
N LYS A 22 35.27 44.86 -14.88
CA LYS A 22 34.17 45.56 -15.56
C LYS A 22 33.80 44.88 -16.88
N LYS A 23 34.79 44.49 -17.68
CA LYS A 23 34.56 43.78 -18.95
C LYS A 23 33.92 42.40 -18.73
N HIS A 24 34.33 41.68 -17.68
CA HIS A 24 33.74 40.39 -17.33
C HIS A 24 32.28 40.51 -16.86
N LYS A 25 31.97 41.49 -16.00
CA LYS A 25 30.58 41.78 -15.59
C LYS A 25 29.70 42.20 -16.76
N ALA A 26 30.22 43.03 -17.66
CA ALA A 26 29.51 43.43 -18.88
C ALA A 26 29.25 42.23 -19.81
N TRP A 27 30.21 41.30 -19.91
CA TRP A 27 30.03 40.07 -20.68
C TRP A 27 28.97 39.16 -20.05
N GLN A 28 29.01 38.94 -18.73
CA GLN A 28 27.98 38.16 -18.03
C GLN A 28 26.59 38.76 -18.23
N LYS A 29 26.45 40.08 -18.14
CA LYS A 29 25.16 40.74 -18.38
C LYS A 29 24.66 40.52 -19.81
N ARG A 30 25.53 40.63 -20.82
CA ARG A 30 25.18 40.34 -22.22
C ARG A 30 24.80 38.88 -22.45
N GLU A 31 25.44 37.96 -21.73
CA GLU A 31 25.16 36.53 -21.83
C GLU A 31 23.80 36.17 -21.22
N VAL A 32 23.44 36.81 -20.09
CA VAL A 32 22.10 36.72 -19.49
C VAL A 32 21.06 37.30 -20.45
N GLU A 33 21.29 38.50 -21.01
CA GLU A 33 20.38 39.10 -22.01
C GLU A 33 20.26 38.24 -23.28
N ARG A 34 21.32 37.51 -23.67
CA ARG A 34 21.31 36.57 -24.80
C ARG A 34 20.48 35.33 -24.47
N LEU A 35 20.56 34.81 -23.26
CA LEU A 35 19.76 33.68 -22.77
C LEU A 35 18.28 34.06 -22.66
N GLU A 36 17.96 35.23 -22.12
CA GLU A 36 16.59 35.76 -22.05
C GLU A 36 15.98 36.00 -23.45
N LYS A 37 16.78 36.46 -24.42
CA LYS A 37 16.33 36.63 -25.82
C LYS A 37 16.40 35.34 -26.64
N SER A 38 16.93 34.25 -26.08
CA SER A 38 17.08 32.99 -26.79
C SER A 38 15.71 32.37 -27.06
N ALA A 39 15.53 31.81 -28.25
CA ALA A 39 14.31 31.07 -28.62
C ALA A 39 14.01 29.93 -27.62
N LEU A 40 15.04 29.41 -26.94
CA LEU A 40 14.91 28.40 -25.90
C LEU A 40 14.10 28.86 -24.67
N GLU A 41 14.23 30.12 -24.22
CA GLU A 41 13.47 30.58 -23.06
C GLU A 41 12.00 30.81 -23.42
N LYS A 42 11.72 31.29 -24.65
CA LYS A 42 10.35 31.35 -25.19
C LYS A 42 9.72 29.97 -25.31
N ILE A 43 10.45 28.99 -25.81
CA ILE A 43 9.99 27.59 -25.88
C ILE A 43 9.71 27.08 -24.46
N LYS A 44 10.57 27.40 -23.48
CA LYS A 44 10.36 27.00 -22.09
C LYS A 44 9.14 27.66 -21.44
N GLU A 45 8.88 28.93 -21.70
CA GLU A 45 7.66 29.63 -21.27
C GLU A 45 6.40 29.01 -21.91
N GLU A 46 6.46 28.71 -23.20
CA GLU A 46 5.40 28.02 -23.94
C GLU A 46 5.12 26.62 -23.34
N TRP A 47 6.17 25.85 -23.02
CA TRP A 47 6.04 24.54 -22.37
C TRP A 47 5.48 24.62 -20.95
N ASN A 48 5.91 25.60 -20.15
CA ASN A 48 5.38 25.83 -18.81
C ASN A 48 3.89 26.17 -18.85
N PHE A 49 3.47 27.00 -19.81
CA PHE A 49 2.07 27.35 -20.02
C PHE A 49 1.23 26.12 -20.42
N VAL A 50 1.73 25.28 -21.33
CA VAL A 50 1.07 24.03 -21.74
C VAL A 50 0.96 23.05 -20.56
N ALA A 51 2.02 22.90 -19.76
CA ALA A 51 2.01 22.06 -18.57
C ALA A 51 0.96 22.54 -17.55
N GLU A 52 0.84 23.86 -17.37
CA GLU A 52 -0.15 24.44 -16.49
C GLU A 52 -1.59 24.28 -17.01
N CYS A 53 -1.81 24.42 -18.32
CA CYS A 53 -3.10 24.14 -18.94
C CYS A 53 -3.51 22.66 -18.82
N ARG A 54 -2.56 21.72 -18.98
CA ARG A 54 -2.79 20.28 -18.77
C ARG A 54 -3.14 19.96 -17.33
N ARG A 55 -2.41 20.55 -16.37
CA ARG A 55 -2.71 20.42 -14.94
C ARG A 55 -4.12 20.89 -14.58
N LYS A 56 -4.63 21.92 -15.27
CA LYS A 56 -5.98 22.46 -15.09
C LYS A 56 -7.05 21.78 -15.97
N GLY A 57 -6.70 20.71 -16.70
CA GLY A 57 -7.64 19.92 -17.50
C GLY A 57 -8.14 20.61 -18.79
N ILE A 58 -7.41 21.59 -19.32
CA ILE A 58 -7.82 22.36 -20.49
C ILE A 58 -7.48 21.57 -21.78
N PRO A 59 -8.46 21.31 -22.68
CA PRO A 59 -8.19 20.62 -23.94
C PRO A 59 -7.24 21.41 -24.85
N GLN A 60 -6.32 20.71 -25.52
CA GLN A 60 -5.26 21.29 -26.34
C GLN A 60 -5.76 22.22 -27.46
N ALA A 61 -6.96 21.95 -27.99
CA ALA A 61 -7.60 22.76 -29.02
C ALA A 61 -7.93 24.21 -28.59
N VAL A 62 -7.94 24.48 -27.27
CA VAL A 62 -8.34 25.78 -26.71
C VAL A 62 -7.18 26.78 -26.70
N TYR A 63 -5.93 26.31 -26.54
CA TYR A 63 -4.75 27.18 -26.42
C TYR A 63 -3.72 27.01 -27.54
N CYS A 64 -3.82 25.96 -28.36
CA CYS A 64 -3.05 25.83 -29.59
C CYS A 64 -3.90 26.26 -30.78
N LYS A 65 -3.54 27.38 -31.43
CA LYS A 65 -4.10 27.77 -32.74
C LYS A 65 -3.00 27.72 -33.79
N ASN A 66 -3.22 26.93 -34.84
CA ASN A 66 -2.32 26.82 -36.01
C ASN A 66 -0.85 26.56 -35.65
N GLY A 67 -0.58 25.73 -34.63
CA GLY A 67 0.78 25.36 -34.23
C GLY A 67 1.51 26.37 -33.33
N PHE A 68 0.89 27.49 -32.96
CA PHE A 68 1.43 28.45 -32.01
C PHE A 68 0.60 28.45 -30.71
N ILE A 69 1.30 28.49 -29.57
CA ILE A 69 0.71 28.54 -28.23
C ILE A 69 0.38 29.99 -27.92
N ASP A 70 -0.90 30.31 -27.76
CA ASP A 70 -1.33 31.65 -27.39
C ASP A 70 -1.10 31.85 -25.88
N THR A 71 0.05 32.43 -25.52
CA THR A 71 0.44 32.76 -24.15
C THR A 71 -0.23 34.03 -23.62
N SER A 72 -1.19 34.62 -24.35
CA SER A 72 -1.85 35.83 -23.89
C SER A 72 -2.62 35.59 -22.59
N VAL A 73 -2.21 36.33 -21.55
CA VAL A 73 -2.70 36.34 -20.16
C VAL A 73 -4.24 36.40 -20.05
N ARG A 74 -4.94 36.77 -21.13
CA ARG A 74 -6.40 36.85 -21.20
C ARG A 74 -7.13 35.50 -21.21
N LEU A 75 -6.48 34.37 -21.46
CA LEU A 75 -7.12 33.04 -21.37
C LEU A 75 -7.27 32.54 -19.92
N LEU A 76 -6.25 32.75 -19.09
CA LEU A 76 -6.26 32.33 -17.68
C LEU A 76 -7.23 33.17 -16.85
N ASP A 77 -7.26 34.50 -17.05
CA ASP A 77 -8.19 35.42 -16.37
C ASP A 77 -9.66 35.16 -16.69
N LYS A 78 -9.95 34.70 -17.92
CA LYS A 78 -11.33 34.42 -18.35
C LYS A 78 -11.85 33.10 -17.78
N ILE A 79 -10.96 32.18 -17.42
CA ILE A 79 -11.29 30.88 -16.82
C ILE A 79 -11.39 31.00 -15.30
N GLU A 80 -10.56 31.82 -14.64
CA GLU A 80 -10.68 32.06 -13.19
C GLU A 80 -12.05 32.59 -12.77
N ARG A 81 -12.68 33.44 -13.60
CA ARG A 81 -14.06 33.91 -13.35
C ARG A 81 -15.12 32.82 -13.52
N ASN A 82 -14.86 31.80 -14.34
CA ASN A 82 -15.78 30.69 -14.57
C ASN A 82 -15.57 29.52 -13.58
N THR A 83 -14.38 29.36 -13.01
CA THR A 83 -14.12 28.37 -11.95
C THR A 83 -14.59 28.82 -10.57
N LEU A 84 -14.64 30.12 -10.29
CA LEU A 84 -15.18 30.66 -9.03
C LEU A 84 -16.68 30.36 -8.83
N THR A 85 -17.46 30.21 -9.91
CA THR A 85 -18.87 29.80 -9.84
C THR A 85 -19.06 28.29 -9.66
N ARG A 86 -18.00 27.48 -9.80
CA ARG A 86 -18.05 26.01 -9.72
C ARG A 86 -17.27 25.43 -8.52
N GLN A 87 -16.62 26.29 -7.73
CA GLN A 87 -15.77 25.93 -6.57
C GLN A 87 -16.45 26.13 -5.20
N SER A 88 -17.78 25.99 -5.11
CA SER A 88 -18.47 25.92 -3.81
C SER A 88 -18.72 24.47 -3.36
N SER A 89 -17.69 23.61 -3.39
CA SER A 89 -17.59 22.42 -2.54
C SER A 89 -16.37 21.60 -2.94
N LEU A 90 -15.29 21.73 -2.18
CA LEU A 90 -14.34 20.67 -1.77
C LEU A 90 -13.16 21.35 -1.05
N PRO A 91 -12.79 20.91 0.16
CA PRO A 91 -11.74 21.55 0.93
C PRO A 91 -10.37 21.24 0.31
N LYS A 92 -9.55 22.28 0.22
CA LYS A 92 -8.10 22.16 -0.03
C LYS A 92 -7.49 21.42 1.15
N ASP A 93 -6.81 20.31 0.91
CA ASP A 93 -5.70 19.93 1.76
C ASP A 93 -4.40 19.91 0.97
N ARG A 94 -3.40 20.58 1.55
CA ARG A 94 -2.11 20.90 0.95
C ARG A 94 -1.07 20.03 1.64
N GLY A 95 -0.30 19.29 0.84
CA GLY A 95 1.12 19.02 1.14
C GLY A 95 1.44 17.65 1.69
N LYS A 96 1.55 16.66 0.80
CA LYS A 96 2.53 15.58 0.95
C LYS A 96 3.58 15.74 -0.13
N ARG A 97 4.85 15.87 0.27
CA ARG A 97 6.00 15.78 -0.63
C ARG A 97 5.93 14.40 -1.29
N SER A 98 5.59 14.33 -2.57
CA SER A 98 5.71 13.09 -3.35
C SER A 98 7.19 12.69 -3.32
N SER A 99 7.51 11.63 -2.58
CA SER A 99 8.85 11.05 -2.55
C SER A 99 9.23 10.62 -3.97
N ALA A 100 10.44 10.94 -4.42
CA ALA A 100 10.88 10.70 -5.80
C ALA A 100 10.90 9.23 -6.23
N PHE A 101 10.61 8.30 -5.32
CA PHE A 101 10.59 6.85 -5.55
C PHE A 101 9.19 6.23 -5.36
N VAL A 102 8.18 7.05 -5.05
CA VAL A 102 6.86 6.59 -4.69
C VAL A 102 5.85 7.03 -5.74
N PHE A 103 5.06 6.07 -6.20
CA PHE A 103 3.94 6.30 -7.09
C PHE A 103 2.65 6.05 -6.32
N GLU A 104 1.82 7.08 -6.21
CA GLU A 104 0.52 7.00 -5.55
C GLU A 104 -0.59 7.22 -6.59
N LEU A 105 -1.59 6.35 -6.59
CA LEU A 105 -2.76 6.43 -7.47
C LEU A 105 -4.01 6.09 -6.68
N SER A 106 -5.02 6.95 -6.70
CA SER A 106 -6.29 6.64 -6.06
C SER A 106 -7.47 7.26 -6.77
N GLY A 107 -8.62 6.62 -6.60
CA GLY A 107 -9.91 7.09 -7.09
C GLY A 107 -10.51 6.21 -8.19
N GLU A 108 -11.84 6.16 -8.18
CA GLU A 108 -12.65 5.23 -8.99
C GLU A 108 -12.67 5.55 -10.49
N HIS A 109 -11.99 6.61 -10.93
CA HIS A 109 -11.93 6.97 -12.35
C HIS A 109 -10.79 6.25 -13.09
N TRP A 110 -9.84 5.66 -12.36
CA TRP A 110 -8.73 4.93 -12.95
C TRP A 110 -9.17 3.52 -13.31
N THR A 111 -9.26 3.24 -14.61
CA THR A 111 -9.55 1.90 -15.16
C THR A 111 -8.29 1.15 -15.57
N GLU A 112 -7.21 1.87 -15.85
CA GLU A 112 -5.92 1.33 -16.29
C GLU A 112 -4.76 2.14 -15.71
N LEU A 113 -3.58 1.52 -15.65
CA LEU A 113 -2.35 2.22 -15.28
C LEU A 113 -1.85 3.08 -16.44
N PRO A 114 -1.32 4.29 -16.18
CA PRO A 114 -0.83 5.16 -17.23
C PRO A 114 0.37 4.56 -17.96
N ASP A 115 0.37 4.59 -19.29
CA ASP A 115 1.45 4.07 -20.13
C ASP A 115 2.84 4.67 -19.82
N SER A 116 2.89 5.91 -19.33
CA SER A 116 4.14 6.56 -18.94
C SER A 116 4.81 5.92 -17.73
N LEU A 117 4.09 5.10 -16.95
CA LEU A 117 4.63 4.42 -15.78
C LEU A 117 5.79 3.50 -16.17
N LYS A 118 5.74 2.86 -17.34
CA LYS A 118 6.80 1.98 -17.86
C LYS A 118 8.19 2.64 -17.93
N GLU A 119 8.25 3.97 -18.05
CA GLU A 119 9.50 4.73 -18.16
C GLU A 119 10.07 5.09 -16.78
N GLN A 120 9.28 4.93 -15.72
CA GLN A 120 9.61 5.34 -14.35
C GLN A 120 10.22 4.18 -13.54
N THR A 121 11.14 3.42 -14.12
CA THR A 121 11.76 2.22 -13.51
C THR A 121 12.56 2.50 -12.22
N HIS A 122 12.78 3.77 -11.89
CA HIS A 122 13.38 4.21 -10.63
C HIS A 122 12.43 4.11 -9.43
N LEU A 123 11.13 3.98 -9.66
CA LEU A 123 10.13 3.82 -8.61
C LEU A 123 10.36 2.53 -7.83
N ARG A 124 10.16 2.63 -6.51
CA ARG A 124 10.36 1.54 -5.56
C ARG A 124 9.09 1.13 -4.85
N GLU A 125 8.13 2.03 -4.77
CA GLU A 125 6.92 1.81 -3.99
C GLU A 125 5.72 2.28 -4.81
N TRP A 126 4.75 1.40 -4.98
CA TRP A 126 3.48 1.69 -5.61
C TRP A 126 2.39 1.59 -4.55
N TYR A 127 1.59 2.64 -4.41
CA TYR A 127 0.41 2.69 -3.57
C TYR A 127 -0.79 3.02 -4.45
N ILE A 128 -1.54 2.00 -4.83
CA ILE A 128 -2.67 2.12 -5.76
C ILE A 128 -3.90 1.58 -5.06
N SER A 129 -4.83 2.45 -4.70
CA SER A 129 -6.01 2.03 -3.94
C SER A 129 -7.29 2.68 -4.42
N ASN A 130 -8.41 1.96 -4.24
CA ASN A 130 -9.74 2.42 -4.61
C ASN A 130 -9.84 2.82 -6.09
N THR A 131 -9.30 1.98 -6.98
CA THR A 131 -9.39 2.15 -8.44
C THR A 131 -10.21 1.02 -9.08
N LEU A 132 -10.50 1.17 -10.37
CA LEU A 132 -11.18 0.15 -11.18
C LEU A 132 -10.19 -0.65 -12.05
N ILE A 133 -8.91 -0.67 -11.68
CA ILE A 133 -7.87 -1.40 -12.41
C ILE A 133 -8.07 -2.90 -12.26
N GLN A 134 -8.13 -3.60 -13.38
CA GLN A 134 -8.39 -5.05 -13.43
C GLN A 134 -7.16 -5.91 -13.70
N ILE A 135 -6.12 -5.31 -14.29
CA ILE A 135 -4.94 -6.03 -14.77
C ILE A 135 -3.69 -5.25 -14.39
N ILE A 136 -2.73 -5.94 -13.79
CA ILE A 136 -1.38 -5.42 -13.61
C ILE A 136 -0.61 -5.74 -14.91
N PRO A 137 -0.01 -4.74 -15.57
CA PRO A 137 0.67 -4.93 -16.84
C PRO A 137 1.99 -5.69 -16.66
N THR A 138 2.33 -6.50 -17.66
CA THR A 138 3.53 -7.36 -17.66
C THR A 138 4.84 -6.58 -17.60
N TYR A 139 4.84 -5.29 -17.99
CA TYR A 139 6.00 -4.42 -17.83
C TYR A 139 6.41 -4.19 -16.36
N ILE A 140 5.63 -4.71 -15.39
CA ILE A 140 6.02 -4.70 -13.97
C ILE A 140 7.40 -5.34 -13.73
N GLN A 141 7.82 -6.29 -14.58
CA GLN A 141 9.18 -6.85 -14.54
C GLN A 141 10.29 -5.80 -14.69
N LEU A 142 10.02 -4.62 -15.24
CA LEU A 142 11.02 -3.57 -15.42
C LEU A 142 11.42 -2.89 -14.10
N PHE A 143 10.59 -3.00 -13.06
CA PHE A 143 10.80 -2.35 -11.75
C PHE A 143 11.65 -3.20 -10.82
N GLN A 144 12.88 -3.52 -11.25
CA GLN A 144 13.81 -4.38 -10.53
C GLN A 144 14.17 -3.88 -9.12
N ALA A 145 14.01 -2.59 -8.84
CA ALA A 145 14.25 -1.97 -7.55
C ALA A 145 12.98 -1.86 -6.66
N MET A 146 11.85 -2.42 -7.09
CA MET A 146 10.59 -2.38 -6.36
C MET A 146 10.72 -3.09 -5.01
N ARG A 147 10.14 -2.47 -3.98
CA ARG A 147 10.14 -2.92 -2.59
C ARG A 147 8.72 -3.10 -2.05
N ILE A 148 7.81 -2.21 -2.42
CA ILE A 148 6.43 -2.22 -1.92
C ILE A 148 5.50 -2.16 -3.14
N LEU A 149 4.60 -3.13 -3.21
CA LEU A 149 3.51 -3.14 -4.17
C LEU A 149 2.20 -3.24 -3.38
N ASP A 150 1.63 -2.09 -3.08
CA ASP A 150 0.39 -1.93 -2.32
C ASP A 150 -0.76 -1.60 -3.28
N LEU A 151 -1.60 -2.59 -3.56
CA LEU A 151 -2.69 -2.55 -4.53
C LEU A 151 -4.08 -2.89 -3.92
N PRO A 152 -4.45 -2.40 -2.72
CA PRO A 152 -5.67 -2.82 -2.06
C PRO A 152 -6.91 -2.17 -2.68
N LYS A 153 -8.06 -2.85 -2.60
CA LYS A 153 -9.37 -2.31 -3.03
C LYS A 153 -9.37 -1.87 -4.50
N ASN A 154 -8.88 -2.74 -5.38
CA ASN A 154 -9.00 -2.56 -6.83
C ASN A 154 -9.88 -3.67 -7.42
N GLN A 155 -9.87 -3.85 -8.74
CA GLN A 155 -10.63 -4.92 -9.41
C GLN A 155 -9.72 -5.99 -10.01
N ILE A 156 -8.53 -6.18 -9.45
CA ILE A 156 -7.49 -7.02 -10.05
C ILE A 156 -7.95 -8.46 -10.07
N SER A 157 -7.98 -9.06 -11.26
CA SER A 157 -8.50 -10.42 -11.48
C SER A 157 -7.41 -11.48 -11.44
N HIS A 158 -6.18 -11.12 -11.81
CA HIS A 158 -5.02 -11.99 -11.82
C HIS A 158 -3.73 -11.17 -11.66
N LEU A 159 -2.70 -11.79 -11.06
CA LEU A 159 -1.36 -11.23 -11.04
C LEU A 159 -0.55 -11.84 -12.21
N PRO A 160 0.26 -11.03 -12.91
CA PRO A 160 1.14 -11.52 -13.98
C PRO A 160 2.27 -12.38 -13.41
N ALA A 161 2.70 -13.39 -14.17
CA ALA A 161 3.84 -14.24 -13.81
C ALA A 161 5.15 -13.43 -13.65
N GLU A 162 5.25 -12.32 -14.37
CA GLU A 162 6.34 -11.34 -14.31
C GLU A 162 6.56 -10.74 -12.91
N ILE A 163 5.62 -10.91 -11.97
CA ILE A 163 5.83 -10.49 -10.57
C ILE A 163 7.02 -11.21 -9.93
N GLY A 164 7.35 -12.44 -10.36
CA GLY A 164 8.51 -13.17 -9.88
C GLY A 164 9.85 -12.53 -10.22
N CYS A 165 9.88 -11.58 -11.16
CA CYS A 165 11.09 -10.80 -11.47
C CYS A 165 11.40 -9.73 -10.41
N LEU A 166 10.48 -9.43 -9.50
CA LEU A 166 10.65 -8.40 -8.46
C LEU A 166 11.44 -8.92 -7.26
N LYS A 167 12.70 -9.30 -7.46
CA LYS A 167 13.54 -9.94 -6.44
C LYS A 167 13.78 -9.09 -5.18
N ASN A 168 13.56 -7.77 -5.24
CA ASN A 168 13.69 -6.84 -4.11
C ASN A 168 12.37 -6.54 -3.39
N LEU A 169 11.26 -7.15 -3.81
CA LEU A 169 9.95 -6.95 -3.23
C LEU A 169 9.94 -7.47 -1.79
N LYS A 170 9.54 -6.60 -0.86
CA LYS A 170 9.43 -6.86 0.57
C LYS A 170 7.97 -6.94 1.00
N GLU A 171 7.11 -6.15 0.39
CA GLU A 171 5.69 -6.08 0.75
C GLU A 171 4.84 -6.18 -0.50
N LEU A 172 3.93 -7.15 -0.50
CA LEU A 172 2.89 -7.30 -1.50
C LEU A 172 1.54 -7.27 -0.79
N ASN A 173 0.74 -6.26 -1.11
CA ASN A 173 -0.65 -6.19 -0.69
C ASN A 173 -1.55 -6.15 -1.93
N VAL A 174 -2.35 -7.18 -2.09
CA VAL A 174 -3.37 -7.32 -3.12
C VAL A 174 -4.72 -7.64 -2.49
N GLY A 175 -4.93 -7.16 -1.26
CA GLY A 175 -6.15 -7.33 -0.51
C GLY A 175 -7.35 -6.65 -1.16
N PHE A 176 -8.55 -7.17 -0.94
CA PHE A 176 -9.81 -6.63 -1.48
C PHE A 176 -9.79 -6.48 -3.02
N ASN A 177 -9.36 -7.52 -3.73
CA ASN A 177 -9.42 -7.62 -5.19
C ASN A 177 -10.32 -8.81 -5.60
N TYR A 178 -10.22 -9.28 -6.84
CA TYR A 178 -10.98 -10.44 -7.35
C TYR A 178 -10.04 -11.57 -7.81
N LEU A 179 -8.92 -11.76 -7.10
CA LEU A 179 -7.95 -12.79 -7.45
C LEU A 179 -8.54 -14.19 -7.23
N LYS A 180 -8.53 -15.01 -8.28
CA LYS A 180 -8.90 -16.43 -8.19
C LYS A 180 -7.72 -17.34 -7.85
N SER A 181 -6.51 -16.92 -8.22
CA SER A 181 -5.27 -17.63 -7.99
C SER A 181 -4.10 -16.66 -7.86
N ILE A 182 -3.03 -17.14 -7.23
CA ILE A 182 -1.73 -16.47 -7.15
C ILE A 182 -0.78 -17.19 -8.10
N PRO A 183 0.05 -16.49 -8.91
CA PRO A 183 1.01 -17.12 -9.80
C PRO A 183 2.11 -17.85 -9.00
N PRO A 184 2.54 -19.05 -9.41
CA PRO A 184 3.63 -19.78 -8.75
C PRO A 184 4.94 -18.97 -8.74
N GLU A 185 5.14 -18.11 -9.74
CA GLU A 185 6.29 -17.20 -9.83
C GLU A 185 6.34 -16.18 -8.69
N LEU A 186 5.29 -15.98 -7.89
CA LEU A 186 5.43 -15.19 -6.68
C LEU A 186 6.44 -15.82 -5.69
N GLY A 187 6.58 -17.15 -5.71
CA GLY A 187 7.57 -17.88 -4.89
C GLY A 187 9.02 -17.50 -5.16
N ASP A 188 9.29 -16.84 -6.29
CA ASP A 188 10.60 -16.36 -6.70
C ASP A 188 11.01 -15.04 -6.01
N CYS A 189 10.10 -14.38 -5.29
CA CYS A 189 10.35 -13.15 -4.55
C CYS A 189 10.94 -13.44 -3.15
N GLU A 190 12.15 -13.97 -3.09
CA GLU A 190 12.79 -14.49 -1.86
C GLU A 190 12.95 -13.46 -0.71
N ASN A 191 12.87 -12.16 -1.01
CA ASN A 191 12.95 -11.08 -0.02
C ASN A 191 11.59 -10.60 0.51
N LEU A 192 10.50 -11.28 0.13
CA LEU A 192 9.17 -10.92 0.61
C LEU A 192 9.06 -11.14 2.12
N GLU A 193 8.64 -10.12 2.84
CA GLU A 193 8.48 -10.08 4.29
C GLU A 193 6.99 -10.04 4.68
N ARG A 194 6.15 -9.39 3.87
CA ARG A 194 4.71 -9.25 4.09
C ARG A 194 3.91 -9.62 2.84
N LEU A 195 2.95 -10.52 3.01
CA LEU A 195 2.01 -10.94 1.97
C LEU A 195 0.58 -10.75 2.47
N ASP A 196 -0.18 -9.87 1.82
CA ASP A 196 -1.60 -9.67 2.07
C ASP A 196 -2.39 -9.98 0.79
N CYS A 197 -3.20 -11.04 0.85
CA CYS A 197 -4.14 -11.47 -0.18
C CYS A 197 -5.57 -11.56 0.41
N SER A 198 -5.86 -10.80 1.45
CA SER A 198 -7.16 -10.79 2.13
C SER A 198 -8.30 -10.37 1.22
N GLY A 199 -9.53 -10.81 1.48
CA GLY A 199 -10.73 -10.26 0.85
C GLY A 199 -10.81 -10.44 -0.68
N ASN A 200 -10.23 -11.51 -1.24
CA ASN A 200 -10.32 -11.81 -2.67
C ASN A 200 -11.55 -12.68 -3.04
N LEU A 201 -12.32 -13.14 -2.04
CA LEU A 201 -13.63 -13.83 -2.13
C LEU A 201 -13.67 -15.18 -2.89
N GLU A 202 -12.78 -15.42 -3.84
CA GLU A 202 -12.72 -16.62 -4.67
C GLU A 202 -11.39 -17.37 -4.57
N LEU A 203 -10.40 -16.84 -3.85
CA LEU A 203 -9.12 -17.52 -3.65
C LEU A 203 -9.31 -18.75 -2.76
N MET A 204 -8.93 -19.93 -3.27
CA MET A 204 -9.12 -21.22 -2.58
C MET A 204 -7.81 -21.92 -2.22
N GLU A 205 -6.73 -21.63 -2.97
CA GLU A 205 -5.43 -22.28 -2.81
C GLU A 205 -4.29 -21.30 -3.06
N LEU A 206 -3.12 -21.63 -2.52
CA LEU A 206 -1.87 -20.95 -2.82
C LEU A 206 -0.91 -21.96 -3.47
N PRO A 207 -0.13 -21.55 -4.49
CA PRO A 207 0.87 -22.41 -5.11
C PRO A 207 1.88 -22.96 -4.08
N PHE A 208 2.38 -24.16 -4.35
CA PHE A 208 3.40 -24.77 -3.50
C PHE A 208 4.72 -24.00 -3.53
N GLU A 209 5.02 -23.32 -4.63
CA GLU A 209 6.21 -22.51 -4.89
C GLU A 209 6.36 -21.36 -3.87
N LEU A 210 5.25 -20.87 -3.28
CA LEU A 210 5.32 -19.88 -2.19
C LEU A 210 6.03 -20.42 -0.94
N SER A 211 6.26 -21.73 -0.84
CA SER A 211 7.09 -22.32 0.21
C SER A 211 8.55 -21.84 0.19
N ASN A 212 9.01 -21.26 -0.92
CA ASN A 212 10.33 -20.65 -1.06
C ASN A 212 10.45 -19.30 -0.33
N LEU A 213 9.33 -18.69 0.06
CA LEU A 213 9.30 -17.37 0.72
C LEU A 213 9.72 -17.47 2.19
N LYS A 214 11.02 -17.66 2.43
CA LYS A 214 11.56 -17.90 3.78
C LYS A 214 11.63 -16.66 4.65
N GLN A 215 11.59 -15.46 4.09
CA GLN A 215 11.64 -14.20 4.84
C GLN A 215 10.27 -13.66 5.26
N VAL A 216 9.18 -14.33 4.85
CA VAL A 216 7.82 -13.88 5.17
C VAL A 216 7.58 -14.02 6.67
N THR A 217 7.17 -12.90 7.27
CA THR A 217 6.83 -12.77 8.69
C THR A 217 5.34 -12.53 8.90
N PHE A 218 4.65 -12.00 7.89
CA PHE A 218 3.24 -11.66 7.93
C PHE A 218 2.52 -12.24 6.72
N VAL A 219 1.47 -13.02 6.96
CA VAL A 219 0.55 -13.51 5.94
C VAL A 219 -0.88 -13.21 6.38
N ASP A 220 -1.61 -12.50 5.53
CA ASP A 220 -3.06 -12.34 5.63
C ASP A 220 -3.73 -12.94 4.39
N ILE A 221 -4.52 -13.97 4.61
CA ILE A 221 -5.36 -14.65 3.61
C ILE A 221 -6.81 -14.74 4.10
N SER A 222 -7.20 -13.82 4.98
CA SER A 222 -8.56 -13.73 5.52
C SER A 222 -9.59 -13.39 4.43
N ALA A 223 -10.87 -13.66 4.70
CA ALA A 223 -11.99 -13.33 3.80
C ALA A 223 -11.83 -13.94 2.38
N ASN A 224 -11.53 -15.23 2.34
CA ASN A 224 -11.34 -16.03 1.13
C ASN A 224 -12.15 -17.34 1.24
N LYS A 225 -11.82 -18.36 0.42
CA LYS A 225 -12.52 -19.65 0.40
C LYS A 225 -11.60 -20.84 0.72
N PHE A 226 -10.55 -20.63 1.52
CA PHE A 226 -9.65 -21.72 1.93
C PHE A 226 -10.41 -22.76 2.78
N SER A 227 -10.24 -24.04 2.43
CA SER A 227 -10.81 -25.19 3.17
C SER A 227 -9.82 -25.80 4.17
N SER A 228 -8.52 -25.54 3.99
CA SER A 228 -7.45 -25.93 4.89
C SER A 228 -6.32 -24.88 4.87
N VAL A 229 -5.44 -24.90 5.87
CA VAL A 229 -4.22 -24.07 5.86
C VAL A 229 -3.30 -24.56 4.73
N PRO A 230 -2.91 -23.70 3.77
CA PRO A 230 -2.07 -24.12 2.64
C PRO A 230 -0.71 -24.67 3.08
N ILE A 231 -0.26 -25.76 2.46
CA ILE A 231 1.02 -26.42 2.77
C ILE A 231 2.21 -25.48 2.61
N CYS A 232 2.16 -24.53 1.67
CA CYS A 232 3.21 -23.55 1.47
C CYS A 232 3.36 -22.62 2.68
N VAL A 233 2.26 -22.21 3.33
CA VAL A 233 2.27 -21.39 4.55
C VAL A 233 2.93 -22.14 5.70
N LEU A 234 2.63 -23.43 5.87
CA LEU A 234 3.27 -24.30 6.88
C LEU A 234 4.80 -24.44 6.71
N ARG A 235 5.36 -24.02 5.57
CA ARG A 235 6.79 -24.06 5.26
C ARG A 235 7.48 -22.69 5.39
N MET A 236 6.74 -21.64 5.74
CA MET A 236 7.27 -20.30 6.02
C MET A 236 7.80 -20.24 7.45
N SER A 237 9.06 -20.64 7.65
CA SER A 237 9.65 -20.84 8.98
C SER A 237 9.78 -19.58 9.85
N ASN A 238 9.80 -18.39 9.23
CA ASN A 238 9.90 -17.11 9.93
C ASN A 238 8.53 -16.43 10.15
N LEU A 239 7.43 -17.13 9.87
CA LEU A 239 6.08 -16.57 9.98
C LEU A 239 5.74 -16.26 11.45
N GLN A 240 5.39 -15.00 11.72
CA GLN A 240 5.05 -14.52 13.06
C GLN A 240 3.57 -14.19 13.18
N TRP A 241 2.94 -13.76 12.09
CA TRP A 241 1.54 -13.40 12.04
C TRP A 241 0.84 -14.13 10.89
N LEU A 242 -0.18 -14.90 11.23
CA LEU A 242 -1.03 -15.59 10.26
C LEU A 242 -2.50 -15.26 10.52
N ASP A 243 -3.14 -14.62 9.55
CA ASP A 243 -4.58 -14.44 9.53
C ASP A 243 -5.20 -15.26 8.38
N ILE A 244 -6.08 -16.19 8.74
CA ILE A 244 -6.89 -16.99 7.82
C ILE A 244 -8.36 -16.97 8.26
N SER A 245 -8.77 -15.88 8.92
CA SER A 245 -10.13 -15.67 9.35
C SER A 245 -11.13 -15.54 8.19
N SER A 246 -12.42 -15.72 8.45
CA SER A 246 -13.48 -15.62 7.44
C SER A 246 -13.21 -16.51 6.21
N ASN A 247 -12.91 -17.78 6.47
CA ASN A 247 -12.67 -18.81 5.46
C ASN A 247 -13.60 -20.02 5.72
N ASN A 248 -13.41 -21.12 4.98
CA ASN A 248 -14.18 -22.35 5.12
C ASN A 248 -13.36 -23.47 5.79
N LEU A 249 -12.44 -23.14 6.70
CA LEU A 249 -11.63 -24.15 7.37
C LEU A 249 -12.51 -25.06 8.23
N THR A 250 -12.42 -26.37 8.01
CA THR A 250 -13.10 -27.37 8.84
C THR A 250 -12.17 -27.92 9.91
N ASP A 251 -10.88 -28.06 9.58
CA ASP A 251 -9.85 -28.64 10.43
C ASP A 251 -8.52 -27.87 10.29
N LEU A 252 -7.63 -28.06 11.28
CA LEU A 252 -6.25 -27.58 11.22
C LEU A 252 -5.27 -28.76 11.06
N PRO A 253 -4.23 -28.62 10.23
CA PRO A 253 -3.26 -29.69 10.01
C PRO A 253 -2.41 -29.95 11.27
N GLN A 254 -2.03 -31.21 11.50
CA GLN A 254 -1.15 -31.57 12.63
C GLN A 254 0.24 -30.92 12.52
N ASP A 255 0.73 -30.72 11.29
CA ASP A 255 2.02 -30.09 10.97
C ASP A 255 2.08 -28.56 11.26
N ILE A 256 1.08 -27.99 11.94
CA ILE A 256 1.06 -26.55 12.30
C ILE A 256 2.21 -26.17 13.23
N ASP A 257 2.75 -27.12 13.99
CA ASP A 257 3.87 -26.94 14.90
C ASP A 257 5.20 -26.58 14.20
N ARG A 258 5.29 -26.72 12.87
CA ARG A 258 6.40 -26.22 12.06
C ARG A 258 6.55 -24.70 12.10
N LEU A 259 5.49 -23.97 12.43
CA LEU A 259 5.51 -22.51 12.53
C LEU A 259 6.07 -22.07 13.90
N GLU A 260 7.33 -22.43 14.17
CA GLU A 260 7.97 -22.21 15.47
C GLU A 260 8.03 -20.73 15.90
N GLU A 261 8.05 -19.81 14.93
CA GLU A 261 8.10 -18.36 15.10
C GLU A 261 6.73 -17.71 15.25
N LEU A 262 5.63 -18.46 15.14
CA LEU A 262 4.28 -17.91 15.12
C LEU A 262 3.91 -17.30 16.46
N GLN A 263 3.55 -16.03 16.44
CA GLN A 263 3.17 -15.24 17.62
C GLN A 263 1.67 -14.97 17.67
N SER A 264 1.04 -14.82 16.51
CA SER A 264 -0.38 -14.52 16.41
C SER A 264 -1.03 -15.34 15.31
N PHE A 265 -2.12 -16.01 15.69
CA PHE A 265 -2.88 -16.86 14.79
C PHE A 265 -4.36 -16.52 14.88
N LEU A 266 -4.91 -15.99 13.79
CA LEU A 266 -6.30 -15.57 13.68
C LEU A 266 -7.08 -16.54 12.80
N LEU A 267 -8.11 -17.14 13.37
CA LEU A 267 -8.95 -18.19 12.79
C LEU A 267 -10.45 -17.89 12.95
N TYR A 268 -10.82 -16.67 13.37
CA TYR A 268 -12.21 -16.29 13.59
C TYR A 268 -13.04 -16.42 12.30
N LYS A 269 -14.35 -16.67 12.41
CA LYS A 269 -15.26 -16.97 11.28
C LYS A 269 -14.78 -18.12 10.39
N ASN A 270 -14.48 -19.26 11.01
CA ASN A 270 -14.26 -20.53 10.32
C ASN A 270 -15.20 -21.60 10.88
N LYS A 271 -15.18 -22.81 10.29
CA LYS A 271 -16.04 -23.94 10.68
C LYS A 271 -15.25 -25.02 11.42
N LEU A 272 -14.30 -24.59 12.25
CA LEU A 272 -13.41 -25.48 12.98
C LEU A 272 -14.18 -26.26 14.06
N THR A 273 -14.01 -27.58 14.06
CA THR A 273 -14.65 -28.45 15.07
C THR A 273 -13.72 -28.80 16.23
N TYR A 274 -12.42 -28.92 15.97
CA TYR A 274 -11.39 -29.20 16.96
C TYR A 274 -10.12 -28.39 16.72
N LEU A 275 -9.36 -28.16 17.80
CA LEU A 275 -7.99 -27.62 17.73
C LEU A 275 -6.97 -28.76 17.98
N PRO A 276 -5.97 -28.96 17.11
CA PRO A 276 -5.03 -30.07 17.26
C PRO A 276 -4.07 -29.85 18.43
N TYR A 277 -3.69 -30.93 19.10
CA TYR A 277 -2.72 -30.92 20.21
C TYR A 277 -1.35 -30.33 19.82
N SER A 278 -0.97 -30.38 18.54
CA SER A 278 0.28 -29.81 18.05
C SER A 278 0.36 -28.28 18.23
N MET A 279 -0.76 -27.58 18.43
CA MET A 279 -0.73 -26.16 18.78
C MET A 279 -0.02 -25.87 20.11
N LEU A 280 0.05 -26.85 21.02
CA LEU A 280 0.80 -26.73 22.27
C LEU A 280 2.32 -26.60 22.05
N ASN A 281 2.82 -27.06 20.89
CA ASN A 281 4.23 -26.96 20.54
C ASN A 281 4.62 -25.54 20.07
N LEU A 282 3.65 -24.65 19.82
CA LEU A 282 3.88 -23.28 19.37
C LEU A 282 4.29 -22.38 20.55
N LYS A 283 5.55 -22.50 20.97
CA LYS A 283 6.11 -21.82 22.17
C LYS A 283 6.15 -20.30 22.10
N LYS A 284 5.98 -19.72 20.91
CA LYS A 284 5.97 -18.26 20.71
C LYS A 284 4.55 -17.71 20.54
N LEU A 285 3.53 -18.57 20.47
CA LEU A 285 2.16 -18.15 20.25
C LEU A 285 1.63 -17.39 21.46
N THR A 286 1.27 -16.13 21.23
CA THR A 286 0.76 -15.22 22.26
C THR A 286 -0.70 -14.86 22.06
N LEU A 287 -1.17 -14.86 20.81
CA LEU A 287 -2.54 -14.50 20.46
C LEU A 287 -3.13 -15.61 19.61
N LEU A 288 -4.27 -16.14 20.06
CA LEU A 288 -5.08 -17.09 19.31
C LEU A 288 -6.53 -16.61 19.31
N VAL A 289 -7.09 -16.39 18.13
CA VAL A 289 -8.50 -16.00 17.99
C VAL A 289 -9.20 -17.07 17.17
N VAL A 290 -10.24 -17.69 17.71
CA VAL A 290 -10.96 -18.81 17.09
C VAL A 290 -12.46 -18.60 17.27
N SER A 291 -13.27 -19.08 16.31
CA SER A 291 -14.73 -19.11 16.47
C SER A 291 -15.16 -20.14 17.52
N GLY A 292 -16.05 -19.74 18.43
CA GLY A 292 -16.66 -20.64 19.42
C GLY A 292 -17.83 -21.47 18.88
N ASP A 293 -18.48 -21.02 17.80
CA ASP A 293 -19.77 -21.55 17.33
C ASP A 293 -19.81 -23.07 17.05
N HIS A 294 -18.73 -23.62 16.52
CA HIS A 294 -18.66 -25.01 16.05
C HIS A 294 -17.65 -25.86 16.83
N LEU A 295 -16.99 -25.26 17.83
CA LEU A 295 -15.88 -25.90 18.51
C LEU A 295 -16.42 -26.90 19.55
N VAL A 296 -16.19 -28.19 19.32
CA VAL A 296 -16.65 -29.26 20.22
C VAL A 296 -15.63 -29.53 21.31
N GLU A 297 -14.34 -29.55 20.95
CA GLU A 297 -13.24 -29.83 21.87
C GLU A 297 -12.03 -28.93 21.61
N LEU A 298 -11.41 -28.49 22.70
CA LEU A 298 -10.13 -27.79 22.72
C LEU A 298 -9.19 -28.47 23.72
N PRO A 299 -7.89 -28.63 23.40
CA PRO A 299 -6.91 -29.12 24.37
C PRO A 299 -6.94 -28.27 25.63
N THR A 300 -7.35 -28.84 26.77
CA THR A 300 -7.49 -28.11 28.05
C THR A 300 -6.19 -27.39 28.45
N ALA A 301 -5.05 -27.97 28.06
CA ALA A 301 -3.72 -27.39 28.27
C ALA A 301 -3.46 -26.06 27.54
N LEU A 302 -4.25 -25.70 26.50
CA LEU A 302 -4.19 -24.36 25.87
C LEU A 302 -4.79 -23.28 26.76
N CYS A 303 -5.68 -23.64 27.69
CA CYS A 303 -6.28 -22.74 28.67
C CYS A 303 -5.48 -22.65 29.98
N ASP A 304 -4.43 -23.46 30.13
CA ASP A 304 -3.57 -23.43 31.31
C ASP A 304 -2.60 -22.25 31.24
N SER A 305 -2.45 -21.58 32.39
CA SER A 305 -1.54 -20.43 32.61
C SER A 305 -0.04 -20.73 32.34
N SER A 306 0.32 -21.99 32.09
CA SER A 306 1.67 -22.41 31.70
C SER A 306 1.99 -22.18 30.23
N THR A 307 1.00 -21.88 29.39
CA THR A 307 1.22 -21.56 27.98
C THR A 307 1.51 -20.06 27.80
N PRO A 308 2.33 -19.68 26.80
CA PRO A 308 2.62 -18.27 26.48
C PRO A 308 1.42 -17.51 25.87
N LEU A 309 0.28 -18.20 25.70
CA LEU A 309 -0.98 -17.66 25.18
C LEU A 309 -1.53 -16.62 26.16
N LYS A 310 -1.50 -15.36 25.74
CA LYS A 310 -1.98 -14.21 26.52
C LYS A 310 -3.45 -13.94 26.30
N PHE A 311 -3.96 -14.25 25.10
CA PHE A 311 -5.33 -13.94 24.72
C PHE A 311 -5.90 -15.06 23.84
N VAL A 312 -6.93 -15.72 24.36
CA VAL A 312 -7.80 -16.62 23.61
C VAL A 312 -9.15 -15.94 23.50
N SER A 313 -9.48 -15.44 22.32
CA SER A 313 -10.80 -14.87 22.05
C SER A 313 -11.65 -15.91 21.35
N LEU A 314 -12.58 -16.51 22.10
CA LEU A 314 -13.70 -17.24 21.53
C LEU A 314 -14.78 -16.21 21.19
N MET A 315 -14.74 -15.75 19.95
CA MET A 315 -15.81 -14.89 19.43
C MET A 315 -17.00 -15.79 19.07
N ASP A 316 -18.21 -15.33 19.38
CA ASP A 316 -19.47 -16.04 19.11
C ASP A 316 -19.50 -17.41 19.81
N ASN A 317 -19.73 -17.40 21.12
CA ASN A 317 -19.84 -18.62 21.92
C ASN A 317 -21.32 -18.79 22.30
N PRO A 318 -22.02 -19.84 21.85
CA PRO A 318 -23.46 -20.04 22.11
C PRO A 318 -23.77 -20.40 23.58
N ILE A 319 -22.78 -20.39 24.46
CA ILE A 319 -22.89 -20.84 25.86
C ILE A 319 -23.77 -19.90 26.72
N ASP A 320 -24.19 -18.73 26.21
CA ASP A 320 -25.12 -17.84 26.94
C ASP A 320 -26.61 -18.08 26.68
N ASN A 321 -26.99 -19.09 25.90
CA ASN A 321 -28.41 -19.45 25.69
C ASN A 321 -28.72 -20.87 26.17
N ALA A 322 -28.51 -21.10 27.47
CA ALA A 322 -29.25 -22.12 28.17
C ALA A 322 -30.69 -21.62 28.41
N GLN A 323 -31.55 -21.69 27.38
CA GLN A 323 -32.98 -22.03 27.47
C GLN A 323 -33.72 -21.86 26.12
N CYS A 324 -34.55 -22.88 25.82
CA CYS A 324 -35.73 -22.88 24.95
C CYS A 324 -35.56 -23.13 23.44
N GLU A 325 -35.78 -24.41 23.10
CA GLU A 325 -36.68 -24.94 22.06
C GLU A 325 -37.16 -24.00 20.93
N ASP A 326 -36.84 -24.37 19.70
CA ASP A 326 -37.74 -25.01 18.72
C ASP A 326 -37.48 -24.48 17.30
N GLY A 327 -37.63 -25.37 16.33
CA GLY A 327 -37.06 -25.23 15.00
C GLY A 327 -37.64 -24.13 14.11
N ASN A 328 -36.82 -23.74 13.12
CA ASN A 328 -37.22 -23.58 11.72
C ASN A 328 -35.99 -23.23 10.88
N GLU A 329 -35.61 -24.15 9.98
CA GLU A 329 -34.66 -23.86 8.91
C GLU A 329 -35.28 -22.82 7.96
N ILE A 330 -34.70 -21.63 7.88
CA ILE A 330 -35.05 -20.63 6.88
C ILE A 330 -33.88 -20.54 5.89
N MET A 331 -34.13 -21.03 4.67
CA MET A 331 -33.26 -20.81 3.52
C MET A 331 -33.28 -19.33 3.13
N GLU A 332 -32.24 -18.58 3.51
CA GLU A 332 -32.03 -17.21 3.04
C GLU A 332 -31.48 -17.19 1.61
N SER A 333 -32.05 -16.31 0.79
CA SER A 333 -31.77 -16.21 -0.64
C SER A 333 -30.46 -15.45 -0.92
N GLU A 334 -29.75 -15.79 -1.99
CA GLU A 334 -28.41 -15.23 -2.34
C GLU A 334 -28.36 -13.70 -2.46
N ARG A 335 -29.51 -13.01 -2.59
CA ARG A 335 -29.57 -11.54 -2.63
C ARG A 335 -29.49 -10.91 -1.24
N ASP A 336 -29.94 -11.61 -0.22
CA ASP A 336 -29.88 -11.17 1.17
C ASP A 336 -28.44 -11.30 1.69
N ARG A 337 -27.71 -12.35 1.27
CA ARG A 337 -26.25 -12.45 1.46
C ARG A 337 -25.50 -11.25 0.88
N GLN A 338 -25.76 -10.88 -0.37
CA GLN A 338 -25.05 -9.75 -1.01
C GLN A 338 -25.34 -8.39 -0.35
N HIS A 339 -26.50 -8.23 0.29
CA HIS A 339 -26.84 -7.00 1.02
C HIS A 339 -26.19 -6.99 2.41
N PHE A 340 -26.24 -8.13 3.11
CA PHE A 340 -25.57 -8.33 4.40
C PHE A 340 -24.05 -8.20 4.27
N ASP A 341 -23.45 -8.76 3.21
CA ASP A 341 -22.02 -8.68 2.92
C ASP A 341 -21.56 -7.23 2.68
N LYS A 342 -22.40 -6.37 2.08
CA LYS A 342 -22.11 -4.93 1.92
C LYS A 342 -22.18 -4.15 3.22
N GLU A 343 -23.09 -4.51 4.13
CA GLU A 343 -23.17 -3.89 5.45
C GLU A 343 -22.04 -4.35 6.37
N VAL A 344 -21.67 -5.64 6.32
CA VAL A 344 -20.51 -6.18 7.03
C VAL A 344 -19.21 -5.56 6.50
N MET A 345 -19.09 -5.34 5.19
CA MET A 345 -17.94 -4.66 4.59
C MET A 345 -17.85 -3.19 5.00
N LYS A 346 -18.98 -2.50 5.20
CA LYS A 346 -19.01 -1.15 5.78
C LYS A 346 -18.59 -1.16 7.26
N ALA A 347 -19.15 -2.07 8.06
CA ALA A 347 -18.83 -2.19 9.48
C ALA A 347 -17.35 -2.55 9.72
N TYR A 348 -16.76 -3.41 8.88
CA TYR A 348 -15.34 -3.75 8.95
C TYR A 348 -14.42 -2.58 8.57
N ILE A 349 -14.79 -1.79 7.56
CA ILE A 349 -14.06 -0.56 7.19
C ILE A 349 -14.19 0.52 8.28
N GLU A 350 -15.30 0.54 9.00
CA GLU A 350 -15.55 1.45 10.12
C GLU A 350 -14.73 1.04 11.36
N ASP A 351 -14.66 -0.26 11.69
CA ASP A 351 -13.80 -0.81 12.75
C ASP A 351 -12.30 -0.60 12.46
N LEU A 352 -11.87 -0.73 11.20
CA LEU A 352 -10.49 -0.42 10.80
C LEU A 352 -10.14 1.07 10.95
N LYS A 353 -11.10 1.98 10.78
CA LYS A 353 -10.90 3.41 11.02
C LYS A 353 -10.86 3.75 12.52
N GLU A 354 -11.61 3.03 13.35
CA GLU A 354 -11.56 3.19 14.81
C GLU A 354 -10.22 2.71 15.38
N ARG A 355 -9.62 1.65 14.82
CA ARG A 355 -8.30 1.13 15.20
C ARG A 355 -7.12 2.07 14.88
N GLU A 356 -7.27 3.02 13.95
CA GLU A 356 -6.26 4.06 13.67
C GLU A 356 -6.35 5.27 14.61
N SER A 357 -7.43 5.39 15.40
CA SER A 357 -7.58 6.46 16.38
C SER A 357 -7.12 6.01 17.77
N VAL A 358 -5.81 6.16 18.04
CA VAL A 358 -5.29 6.05 19.42
C VAL A 358 -5.90 7.18 20.25
N PRO A 359 -6.70 6.90 21.29
CA PRO A 359 -7.05 7.92 22.26
C PRO A 359 -5.87 8.04 23.23
N SER A 360 -5.09 9.11 23.08
CA SER A 360 -4.08 9.49 24.07
C SER A 360 -4.77 10.13 25.28
N TYR A 361 -5.22 9.29 26.22
CA TYR A 361 -5.66 9.78 27.53
C TYR A 361 -4.87 9.10 28.64
N THR A 362 -4.08 9.92 29.33
CA THR A 362 -3.46 9.61 30.60
C THR A 362 -4.53 9.67 31.68
N THR A 363 -4.83 8.54 32.33
CA THR A 363 -5.61 8.56 33.58
C THR A 363 -4.84 7.84 34.67
N LYS A 364 -4.45 8.63 35.67
CA LYS A 364 -3.86 8.19 36.95
C LYS A 364 -4.76 7.14 37.59
N VAL A 365 -4.18 6.03 38.04
CA VAL A 365 -4.84 5.11 38.98
C VAL A 365 -4.07 5.14 40.29
N SER A 366 -4.81 5.39 41.36
CA SER A 366 -4.39 5.54 42.75
C SER A 366 -4.26 4.16 43.42
N PHE A 367 -3.28 4.03 44.32
CA PHE A 367 -3.12 2.85 45.17
C PHE A 367 -3.93 3.01 46.45
N SER A 368 -4.75 2.01 46.80
CA SER A 368 -5.20 1.79 48.16
C SER A 368 -4.59 0.48 48.67
N LEU A 369 -3.84 0.59 49.77
CA LEU A 369 -3.24 -0.52 50.50
C LEU A 369 -4.16 -0.81 51.70
N GLN A 370 -4.65 -2.04 51.83
CA GLN A 370 -5.20 -2.52 53.09
C GLN A 370 -4.10 -3.31 53.81
N LEU A 371 -3.78 -2.87 55.03
CA LEU A 371 -2.82 -3.46 55.96
C LEU A 371 -3.26 -4.85 56.43
#